data_AF-A0AAE0LU97-F1
#
_entry.id   AF-A0AAE0LU97-F1
#
_cell.length_a   1.000
_cell.length_b   1.000
_cell.length_c   1.000
_cell.angle_alpha   90.00
_cell.angle_beta   90.00
_cell.angle_gamma   90.00
#
_symmetry.space_group_name_H-M   'P 1'
#
loop_
_entity.id
_entity.type
_entity.pdbx_description
1 polymer ?
#
loop_
_entity_poly.entity_id
_entity_poly.type
_entity_poly.pdbx_seq_one_letter_code
_entity_poly.pdbx_strand_id
1 'polypeptide(L)' 'MVVNRDGTVSRIGNWHEMSGIERQNTLRILGKRNQLRLGNLRAGRAADLAPGDGEGGGKW' A
#
# COMPACT_ATOMS: atom_id res chain seq x y z
N MET A 1 -0.61 8.44 4.85
CA MET A 1 -1.67 7.57 5.41
C MET A 1 -1.37 6.13 4.97
N VAL A 2 -1.50 5.16 5.85
CA VAL A 2 -1.11 3.76 5.63
C VAL A 2 -2.33 2.86 5.86
N VAL A 3 -2.59 1.94 4.94
CA VAL A 3 -3.61 0.90 5.11
C VAL A 3 -2.97 -0.33 5.77
N ASN A 4 -3.52 -0.73 6.90
CA ASN A 4 -3.08 -1.89 7.66
C ASN A 4 -3.75 -3.18 7.17
N ARG A 5 -3.25 -4.32 7.63
CA ARG A 5 -3.75 -5.65 7.23
C ARG A 5 -5.16 -5.94 7.71
N ASP A 6 -5.53 -5.36 8.83
CA ASP A 6 -6.86 -5.44 9.46
C ASP A 6 -7.87 -4.45 8.84
N GLY A 7 -7.45 -3.68 7.82
CA GLY A 7 -8.28 -2.67 7.17
C GLY A 7 -8.32 -1.32 7.89
N THR A 8 -7.63 -1.18 9.03
CA THR A 8 -7.50 0.11 9.71
C THR A 8 -6.51 1.03 8.99
N VAL A 9 -6.49 2.29 9.42
CA VAL A 9 -5.70 3.35 8.82
C VAL A 9 -4.80 4.02 9.85
N SER A 10 -3.51 4.13 9.55
CA SER A 10 -2.53 4.82 10.40
C SER A 10 -1.92 6.05 9.72
N ARG A 11 -1.51 7.04 10.54
CA ARG A 11 -0.70 8.19 10.11
C ARG A 11 0.79 7.87 10.28
N ILE A 12 1.64 8.49 9.46
CA ILE A 12 3.10 8.42 9.58
C ILE A 12 3.53 9.47 10.61
N GLY A 13 4.05 9.05 11.77
CA GLY A 13 4.38 9.95 12.88
C GLY A 13 5.55 10.89 12.55
N ASN A 14 6.63 10.36 11.99
CA ASN A 14 7.86 11.09 11.67
C ASN A 14 7.81 11.87 10.33
N TRP A 15 6.62 12.11 9.76
CA TRP A 15 6.50 12.71 8.42
C TRP A 15 7.20 14.07 8.30
N HIS A 16 7.13 14.88 9.36
CA HIS A 16 7.74 16.20 9.43
C HIS A 16 9.27 16.16 9.46
N GLU A 17 9.85 15.08 9.99
CA GLU A 17 11.30 14.88 10.11
C GLU A 17 11.92 14.35 8.81
N MET A 18 11.11 13.77 7.92
CA MET A 18 11.58 13.22 6.65
C MET A 18 12.02 14.31 5.67
N SER A 19 13.14 14.09 5.01
CA SER A 19 13.63 14.90 3.89
C SER A 19 12.73 14.77 2.65
N GLY A 20 12.88 15.69 1.69
CA GLY A 20 12.08 15.69 0.46
C GLY A 20 12.17 14.37 -0.32
N ILE A 21 13.37 13.77 -0.41
CA ILE A 21 13.58 12.51 -1.13
C ILE A 21 12.96 11.31 -0.40
N GLU A 22 13.02 11.29 0.93
CA GLU A 22 12.39 10.24 1.74
C GLU A 22 10.87 10.30 1.64
N ARG A 23 10.29 11.51 1.65
CA ARG A 23 8.85 11.72 1.47
C ARG A 23 8.40 11.21 0.10
N GLN A 24 9.13 11.54 -0.96
CA GLN A 24 8.82 11.06 -2.32
C GLN A 24 8.87 9.53 -2.43
N ASN A 25 9.94 8.91 -1.92
CA ASN A 25 10.06 7.45 -1.90
C ASN A 25 8.95 6.79 -1.10
N THR A 26 8.60 7.36 0.05
CA THR A 26 7.53 6.87 0.91
C THR A 26 6.18 6.96 0.22
N LEU A 27 5.85 8.08 -0.44
CA LEU A 27 4.61 8.21 -1.20
C LEU A 27 4.54 7.19 -2.35
N ARG A 28 5.63 7.02 -3.09
CA ARG A 28 5.70 6.07 -4.21
C ARG A 28 5.41 4.64 -3.77
N ILE A 29 6.04 4.19 -2.68
CA ILE A 29 5.89 2.82 -2.17
C ILE A 29 4.54 2.63 -1.48
N LEU A 30 4.13 3.59 -0.64
CA LEU A 30 2.86 3.49 0.08
C LEU A 30 1.66 3.56 -0.85
N GLY A 31 1.71 4.38 -1.91
CA GLY A 31 0.63 4.44 -2.90
C GLY A 31 0.33 3.06 -3.49
N LYS A 32 1.38 2.37 -3.98
CA LYS A 32 1.26 1.01 -4.52
C LYS A 32 0.74 0.00 -3.50
N ARG A 33 1.29 0.02 -2.28
CA ARG A 33 0.90 -0.93 -1.21
C ARG A 33 -0.53 -0.71 -0.73
N ASN A 34 -0.95 0.54 -0.54
CA ASN A 34 -2.30 0.87 -0.12
C ASN A 34 -3.32 0.48 -1.18
N GLN A 35 -3.03 0.70 -2.47
CA GLN A 35 -3.89 0.27 -3.57
C GLN A 35 -4.07 -1.24 -3.59
N LEU A 36 -2.98 -2.01 -3.47
CA LEU A 36 -3.04 -3.47 -3.43
C LEU A 36 -3.85 -3.96 -2.23
N ARG A 37 -3.54 -3.47 -1.03
CA ARG A 37 -4.26 -3.85 0.20
C ARG A 37 -5.74 -3.54 0.13
N LEU A 38 -6.08 -2.35 -0.35
CA LEU A 38 -7.48 -1.94 -0.48
C LEU A 38 -8.21 -2.79 -1.52
N GLY A 39 -7.57 -3.12 -2.65
CA GLY A 39 -8.12 -4.04 -3.65
C GLY A 39 -8.41 -5.42 -3.07
N ASN A 40 -7.45 -5.98 -2.33
CA ASN A 40 -7.61 -7.28 -1.68
C ASN A 40 -8.71 -7.28 -0.61
N LEU A 41 -8.73 -6.28 0.27
CA LEU A 41 -9.76 -6.14 1.31
C LEU A 41 -11.16 -6.01 0.70
N ARG A 42 -11.31 -5.23 -0.38
CA ARG A 42 -12.58 -5.11 -1.13
C ARG A 42 -13.01 -6.43 -1.79
N ALA A 43 -12.06 -7.25 -2.20
CA ALA A 43 -12.31 -8.58 -2.75
C ALA A 43 -12.53 -9.66 -1.67
N GLY A 44 -12.55 -9.31 -0.38
CA GLY A 44 -12.65 -10.27 0.73
C GLY A 44 -11.41 -11.16 0.89
N ARG A 45 -10.27 -10.74 0.34
CA ARG A 45 -8.99 -11.48 0.37
C ARG A 45 -8.06 -10.90 1.43
N ALA A 46 -7.03 -11.67 1.78
CA ALA A 46 -5.96 -11.19 2.66
C ALA A 46 -5.27 -9.95 2.08
N ALA A 47 -5.06 -8.92 2.90
CA ALA A 47 -4.57 -7.61 2.43
C ALA A 47 -3.24 -7.67 1.65
N ASP A 48 -2.32 -8.56 2.05
CA ASP A 48 -1.00 -8.69 1.43
C ASP A 48 -0.95 -9.78 0.32
N LEU A 49 -2.10 -10.26 -0.17
CA LEU A 49 -2.14 -11.22 -1.28
C LEU A 49 -1.46 -10.60 -2.51
N ALA A 50 -0.55 -11.35 -3.13
CA ALA A 50 0.10 -10.90 -4.36
C ALA A 50 -0.96 -10.76 -5.47
N PRO A 51 -0.85 -9.75 -6.34
CA PRO A 51 -1.66 -9.68 -7.55
C PRO A 51 -1.17 -10.79 -8.49
N GLY A 52 -1.78 -11.97 -8.44
CA GLY A 52 -1.21 -13.11 -9.16
C GLY A 52 -1.95 -14.45 -9.15
N ASP A 53 -2.96 -14.68 -8.29
CA ASP A 53 -3.72 -15.96 -8.32
C ASP A 53 -5.08 -15.81 -9.04
N GLY A 54 -5.19 -14.83 -9.92
CA GLY A 54 -6.35 -14.58 -10.77
C GLY A 54 -5.93 -13.71 -11.95
N GLU A 55 -5.66 -14.38 -13.06
CA GLU A 55 -5.33 -13.92 -14.42
C GLU A 55 -5.10 -12.41 -14.68
N GLY A 56 -3.92 -12.10 -15.21
CA GLY A 56 -3.70 -10.99 -16.14
C GLY A 56 -3.33 -9.65 -15.51
N GLY A 57 -2.03 -9.34 -15.43
CA GLY A 57 -1.61 -8.00 -15.02
C GLY A 57 -0.13 -7.70 -15.08
N GLY A 58 0.35 -7.35 -16.28
CA GLY A 58 1.44 -6.39 -16.50
C GLY A 58 2.83 -6.77 -15.96
N LYS A 59 3.72 -7.17 -16.89
CA LYS A 59 5.17 -7.20 -16.66
C LYS A 59 5.63 -5.82 -16.17
N TRP A 60 6.32 -5.79 -15.04
CA TRP A 60 7.06 -4.61 -14.57
C TRP A 60 8.37 -4.48 -15.34
#